data_AF-A0A2A4RD17-F1
#
_entry.id   AF-A0A2A4RD17-F1
#
_cell.length_a   1.000
_cell.length_b   1.000
_cell.length_c   1.000
_cell.angle_alpha   90.00
_cell.angle_beta   90.00
_cell.angle_gamma   90.00
#
_symmetry.space_group_name_H-M   'P 1'
#
loop_
_entity.id
_entity.type
_entity.pdbx_description
1 polymer ?
#
loop_
_entity_poly.entity_id
_entity_poly.type
_entity_poly.pdbx_seq_one_letter_code
_entity_poly.pdbx_strand_id
1 'polypeptide(L)'
;MKNEFLLHIVASIAYRFEKVMKHSDSGFGNFKIGTECRTPCAILNHMHHVIKATRVFIQTEEVLVNPDSMVKLDGEIIRFKMELTLVKELLSKQEIPVEYSKKLLQGPFVDLLTHIGQLAMLQGLYGNAIPAEDFSKPVI
;
A
#
# COMPACT_ATOMS: atom_id res chain seq x y z
N MET A 1 3.71 14.75 18.13
CA MET A 1 5.04 14.40 17.56
C MET A 1 5.18 14.99 16.15
N LYS A 2 6.40 15.13 15.62
CA LYS A 2 6.57 15.51 14.20
C LYS A 2 5.94 14.43 13.30
N ASN A 3 5.25 14.83 12.23
CA ASN A 3 4.61 13.95 11.25
C ASN A 3 3.62 12.91 11.81
N GLU A 4 3.03 13.13 12.97
CA GLU A 4 2.22 12.13 13.69
C GLU A 4 1.13 11.50 12.83
N PHE A 5 0.35 12.30 12.09
CA PHE A 5 -0.69 11.79 11.20
C PHE A 5 -0.14 11.05 9.97
N LEU A 6 1.04 11.44 9.46
CA LEU A 6 1.67 10.73 8.34
C LEU A 6 2.20 9.36 8.80
N LEU A 7 2.81 9.30 9.99
CA LEU A 7 3.24 8.03 10.58
C LEU A 7 2.04 7.13 10.86
N HIS A 8 0.95 7.71 11.38
CA HIS A 8 -0.26 6.96 11.70
C HIS A 8 -0.98 6.43 10.44
N ILE A 9 -1.05 7.18 9.34
CA ILE A 9 -1.65 6.66 8.11
C ILE A 9 -0.80 5.56 7.48
N VAL A 10 0.54 5.64 7.55
CA VAL A 10 1.42 4.56 7.08
C VAL A 10 1.21 3.29 7.91
N ALA A 11 1.09 3.42 9.24
CA ALA A 11 0.73 2.30 10.11
C ALA A 11 -0.66 1.73 9.77
N SER A 12 -1.64 2.59 9.50
CA SER A 12 -3.00 2.20 9.11
C SER A 12 -3.02 1.44 7.77
N ILE A 13 -2.23 1.89 6.79
CA ILE A 13 -2.05 1.20 5.51
C ILE A 13 -1.45 -0.19 5.75
N ALA A 14 -0.40 -0.30 6.56
CA ALA A 14 0.23 -1.58 6.88
C ALA A 14 -0.75 -2.55 7.54
N TYR A 15 -1.47 -2.09 8.57
CA TYR A 15 -2.50 -2.87 9.26
C TYR A 15 -3.60 -3.37 8.30
N ARG A 16 -4.17 -2.46 7.49
CA ARG A 16 -5.22 -2.81 6.51
C ARG A 16 -4.69 -3.78 5.45
N PHE A 17 -3.46 -3.58 5.00
CA PHE A 17 -2.80 -4.45 4.03
C PHE A 17 -2.59 -5.86 4.57
N GLU A 18 -2.02 -5.99 5.78
CA GLU A 18 -1.77 -7.30 6.39
C GLU A 18 -3.05 -8.08 6.59
N LYS A 19 -4.12 -7.42 7.04
CA LYS A 19 -5.44 -8.04 7.16
C LYS A 19 -5.93 -8.65 5.84
N VAL A 20 -5.77 -7.94 4.73
CA VAL A 20 -6.23 -8.39 3.41
C VAL A 20 -5.36 -9.52 2.87
N MET A 21 -4.05 -9.48 3.12
CA MET A 21 -3.08 -10.40 2.50
C MET A 21 -2.72 -11.65 3.32
N LYS A 22 -3.12 -11.73 4.60
CA LYS A 22 -2.70 -12.77 5.56
C LYS A 22 -2.83 -14.23 5.07
N HIS A 23 -3.80 -14.50 4.20
CA HIS A 23 -4.11 -15.85 3.70
C HIS A 23 -4.10 -15.92 2.17
N SER A 24 -3.44 -14.99 1.49
CA SER A 24 -3.31 -15.04 0.02
C SER A 24 -2.34 -16.15 -0.38
N ASP A 25 -2.74 -16.98 -1.34
CA ASP A 25 -1.87 -17.97 -1.98
C ASP A 25 -1.34 -17.47 -3.33
N SER A 26 -0.45 -18.24 -3.95
CA SER A 26 0.14 -17.88 -5.25
C SER A 26 -0.87 -17.81 -6.41
N GLY A 27 -2.02 -18.49 -6.30
CA GLY A 27 -3.09 -18.46 -7.30
C GLY A 27 -3.81 -17.12 -7.31
N PHE A 28 -3.99 -16.50 -6.13
CA PHE A 28 -4.59 -15.17 -6.00
C PHE A 28 -3.88 -14.12 -6.85
N GLY A 29 -2.54 -14.15 -6.92
CA GLY A 29 -1.75 -13.14 -7.63
C GLY A 29 -2.12 -12.94 -9.10
N ASN A 30 -2.57 -14.01 -9.76
CA ASN A 30 -2.96 -14.01 -11.18
C ASN A 30 -4.48 -13.96 -11.39
N PHE A 31 -5.27 -13.95 -10.31
CA PHE A 31 -6.72 -13.91 -10.42
C PHE A 31 -7.17 -12.65 -11.15
N LYS A 32 -8.02 -12.82 -12.17
CA LYS A 32 -8.47 -11.72 -13.04
C LYS A 32 -9.97 -11.79 -13.23
N ILE A 33 -10.63 -10.64 -13.12
CA ILE A 33 -12.07 -10.47 -13.36
C ILE A 33 -12.26 -9.41 -14.43
N GLY A 34 -12.94 -9.76 -15.52
CA GLY A 34 -13.11 -8.86 -16.66
C GLY A 34 -11.79 -8.58 -17.41
N THR A 35 -11.88 -7.93 -18.56
CA THR A 35 -10.72 -7.68 -19.42
C THR A 35 -9.87 -6.51 -18.92
N GLU A 36 -10.52 -5.48 -18.37
CA GLU A 36 -9.91 -4.20 -17.98
C GLU A 36 -9.42 -4.13 -16.53
N CYS A 37 -9.78 -5.08 -15.67
CA CYS A 37 -9.32 -5.05 -14.28
C CYS A 37 -7.89 -5.56 -14.16
N ARG A 38 -7.13 -4.92 -13.26
CA ARG A 38 -5.81 -5.39 -12.84
C ARG A 38 -5.93 -6.68 -12.03
N THR A 39 -4.94 -7.55 -12.17
CA THR A 39 -4.74 -8.69 -11.25
C THR A 39 -4.22 -8.18 -9.90
N PRO A 40 -4.31 -8.98 -8.82
CA PRO A 40 -3.71 -8.63 -7.54
C PRO A 40 -2.21 -8.30 -7.62
N CYS A 41 -1.42 -9.06 -8.39
CA CYS A 41 0.00 -8.70 -8.61
C CYS A 41 0.15 -7.34 -9.30
N ALA A 42 -0.69 -7.01 -10.28
CA ALA A 42 -0.62 -5.72 -10.96
C ALA A 42 -1.05 -4.56 -10.05
N ILE A 43 -2.02 -4.79 -9.14
CA ILE A 43 -2.39 -3.81 -8.11
C ILE A 43 -1.23 -3.60 -7.15
N LEU A 44 -0.61 -4.67 -6.64
CA LEU A 44 0.53 -4.57 -5.72
C LEU A 44 1.74 -3.90 -6.37
N ASN A 45 1.99 -4.18 -7.66
CA ASN A 45 3.05 -3.54 -8.43
C ASN A 45 2.85 -2.02 -8.52
N HIS A 46 1.62 -1.59 -8.82
CA HIS A 46 1.24 -0.19 -8.78
C HIS A 46 1.41 0.41 -7.38
N MET A 47 0.90 -0.25 -6.34
CA MET A 47 1.03 0.23 -4.95
C MET A 47 2.49 0.40 -4.54
N HIS A 48 3.36 -0.57 -4.86
CA HIS A 48 4.80 -0.49 -4.65
C HIS A 48 5.42 0.71 -5.38
N HIS A 49 5.08 0.92 -6.65
CA HIS A 49 5.57 2.07 -7.41
C HIS A 49 5.12 3.40 -6.78
N VAL A 50 3.86 3.53 -6.38
CA VAL A 50 3.32 4.75 -5.73
C VAL A 50 4.08 5.07 -4.45
N ILE A 51 4.28 4.11 -3.56
CA ILE A 51 4.97 4.34 -2.29
C ILE A 51 6.48 4.60 -2.49
N LYS A 52 7.12 3.92 -3.46
CA LYS A 52 8.51 4.18 -3.86
C LYS A 52 8.69 5.57 -4.44
N ALA A 53 7.82 5.97 -5.37
CA ALA A 53 7.83 7.30 -5.98
C ALA A 53 7.62 8.39 -4.91
N THR A 54 6.73 8.13 -3.94
CA THR A 54 6.51 9.01 -2.79
C THR A 54 7.78 9.19 -1.96
N ARG A 55 8.48 8.08 -1.65
CA ARG A 55 9.75 8.14 -0.92
C ARG A 55 10.80 8.95 -1.69
N VAL A 56 11.00 8.62 -2.97
CA VAL A 56 11.97 9.30 -3.83
C VAL A 56 11.70 10.80 -3.88
N PHE A 57 10.45 11.20 -4.11
CA PHE A 57 10.09 12.60 -4.16
C PHE A 57 10.35 13.32 -2.83
N ILE A 58 10.05 12.71 -1.67
CA ILE A 58 10.36 13.32 -0.36
C ILE A 58 11.88 13.52 -0.17
N GLN A 59 12.71 12.64 -0.73
CA GLN A 59 14.16 12.68 -0.59
C GLN A 59 14.85 13.61 -1.60
N THR A 60 14.36 13.68 -2.83
CA THR A 60 15.07 14.32 -3.95
C THR A 60 14.27 15.39 -4.69
N GLU A 61 12.97 15.52 -4.40
CA GLU A 61 12.01 16.34 -5.16
C GLU A 61 11.84 15.92 -6.64
N GLU A 62 12.37 14.75 -7.02
CA GLU A 62 12.25 14.21 -8.38
C GLU A 62 11.05 13.27 -8.54
N VAL A 63 10.48 13.25 -9.75
CA VAL A 63 9.37 12.35 -10.09
C VAL A 63 9.92 11.06 -10.70
N LEU A 64 9.65 9.94 -10.05
CA LEU A 64 9.91 8.61 -10.60
C LEU A 64 8.84 8.26 -11.63
N VAL A 65 9.21 8.20 -12.91
CA VAL A 65 8.25 8.01 -14.01
C VAL A 65 8.00 6.54 -14.35
N ASN A 66 9.02 5.69 -14.18
CA ASN A 66 8.96 4.30 -14.65
C ASN A 66 8.73 3.33 -13.47
N PRO A 67 7.66 2.50 -13.52
CA PRO A 67 7.48 1.44 -12.55
C PRO A 67 8.46 0.28 -12.79
N ASP A 68 8.87 -0.36 -11.70
CA ASP A 68 9.63 -1.61 -11.78
C ASP A 68 8.75 -2.72 -12.38
N SER A 69 9.37 -3.68 -13.07
CA SER A 69 8.65 -4.84 -13.61
C SER A 69 7.91 -5.60 -12.49
N MET A 70 6.75 -6.15 -12.85
CA MET A 70 5.94 -6.98 -11.96
C MET A 70 6.65 -8.30 -11.66
N VAL A 71 6.60 -8.72 -10.40
CA VAL A 71 7.13 -10.00 -9.93
C VAL A 71 6.00 -10.89 -9.41
N LYS A 72 6.35 -12.09 -8.91
CA LYS A 72 5.38 -13.00 -8.29
C LYS A 72 4.81 -12.39 -7.00
N LEU A 73 3.62 -12.86 -6.62
CA LEU A 73 2.85 -12.33 -5.49
C LEU A 73 3.68 -12.13 -4.21
N ASP A 74 4.42 -13.14 -3.77
CA ASP A 74 5.22 -13.04 -2.54
C ASP A 74 6.27 -11.93 -2.64
N GLY A 75 6.90 -11.79 -3.82
CA GLY A 75 7.85 -10.72 -4.07
C GLY A 75 7.21 -9.35 -4.06
N GLU A 76 5.99 -9.22 -4.60
CA GLU A 76 5.21 -7.99 -4.58
C GLU A 76 4.81 -7.60 -3.14
N ILE A 77 4.36 -8.55 -2.34
CA ILE A 77 4.04 -8.35 -0.91
C ILE A 77 5.29 -7.89 -0.14
N ILE A 78 6.41 -8.59 -0.31
CA ILE A 78 7.67 -8.29 0.40
C ILE A 78 8.14 -6.87 0.08
N ARG A 79 8.27 -6.52 -1.21
CA ARG A 79 8.79 -5.21 -1.59
C ARG A 79 7.86 -4.07 -1.18
N PHE A 80 6.54 -4.26 -1.23
CA PHE A 80 5.60 -3.27 -0.73
C PHE A 80 5.75 -3.02 0.78
N LYS A 81 5.85 -4.08 1.60
CA LYS A 81 6.08 -3.97 3.05
C LYS A 81 7.42 -3.32 3.38
N MET A 82 8.46 -3.65 2.63
CA MET A 82 9.78 -3.02 2.77
C MET A 82 9.69 -1.52 2.50
N GLU A 83 9.04 -1.12 1.42
CA GLU A 83 8.94 0.29 1.04
C GLU A 83 8.10 1.11 2.03
N LEU A 84 7.03 0.53 2.61
CA LEU A 84 6.30 1.14 3.73
C LEU A 84 7.19 1.38 4.96
N THR A 85 8.08 0.43 5.25
CA THR A 85 9.04 0.55 6.36
C THR A 85 10.02 1.69 6.10
N LEU A 86 10.56 1.79 4.89
CA LEU A 86 11.46 2.86 4.49
C LEU A 86 10.79 4.24 4.55
N VAL A 87 9.53 4.36 4.11
CA VAL A 87 8.77 5.60 4.23
C VAL A 87 8.52 5.96 5.70
N LYS A 88 8.15 5.00 6.54
CA LYS A 88 7.99 5.22 7.99
C LYS A 88 9.28 5.75 8.63
N GLU A 89 10.42 5.15 8.30
CA GLU A 89 11.72 5.61 8.79
C GLU A 89 12.07 7.01 8.31
N LEU A 90 11.82 7.31 7.03
CA LEU A 90 12.03 8.63 6.45
C LEU A 90 11.20 9.70 7.19
N LEU A 91 9.91 9.45 7.35
CA LEU A 91 8.99 10.36 8.06
C LEU A 91 9.32 10.50 9.55
N SER A 92 10.03 9.54 10.15
CA SER A 92 10.51 9.65 11.54
C SER A 92 11.74 10.55 11.67
N LYS A 93 12.51 10.72 10.60
CA LYS A 93 13.77 11.48 10.57
C LYS A 93 13.61 12.88 9.99
N GLN A 94 12.74 13.05 9.00
CA GLN A 94 12.55 14.28 8.24
C GLN A 94 11.17 14.86 8.49
N GLU A 95 11.10 16.08 9.03
CA GLU A 95 9.84 16.79 9.20
C GLU A 95 9.26 17.24 7.86
N ILE A 96 7.97 16.98 7.65
CA ILE A 96 7.28 17.35 6.42
C ILE A 96 6.44 18.61 6.67
N PRO A 97 6.59 19.67 5.87
CA PRO A 97 5.73 20.85 5.98
C PRO A 97 4.25 20.49 5.89
N VAL A 98 3.39 21.20 6.61
CA VAL A 98 1.95 20.90 6.68
C VAL A 98 1.28 20.88 5.31
N GLU A 99 1.60 21.85 4.44
CA GLU A 99 1.03 21.91 3.09
C GLU A 99 1.44 20.71 2.23
N TYR A 100 2.64 20.19 2.44
CA TYR A 100 3.08 18.99 1.73
C TYR A 100 2.48 17.71 2.35
N SER A 101 2.35 17.67 3.67
CA SER A 101 1.67 16.60 4.40
C SER A 101 0.24 16.37 3.91
N LYS A 102 -0.53 17.45 3.67
CA LYS A 102 -1.88 17.36 3.11
C LYS A 102 -1.90 16.66 1.73
N LYS A 103 -0.93 16.98 0.87
CA LYS A 103 -0.81 16.36 -0.47
C LYS A 103 -0.46 14.88 -0.36
N LEU A 104 0.44 14.51 0.55
CA LEU A 104 0.79 13.11 0.80
C LEU A 104 -0.43 12.29 1.29
N LEU A 105 -1.20 12.87 2.22
CA LEU A 105 -2.43 12.26 2.71
C LEU A 105 -3.45 12.08 1.59
N GLN A 106 -3.74 13.14 0.84
CA GLN A 106 -4.77 13.14 -0.20
C GLN A 106 -4.42 12.27 -1.41
N GLY A 107 -3.14 12.24 -1.80
CA GLY A 107 -2.68 11.54 -2.99
C GLY A 107 -2.26 10.10 -2.68
N PRO A 108 -0.95 9.84 -2.51
CA PRO A 108 -0.42 8.48 -2.49
C PRO A 108 -1.00 7.62 -1.36
N PHE A 109 -1.21 8.15 -0.17
CA PHE A 109 -1.67 7.33 0.95
C PHE A 109 -3.14 6.90 0.84
N VAL A 110 -4.02 7.78 0.35
CA VAL A 110 -5.43 7.41 0.08
C VAL A 110 -5.55 6.51 -1.15
N ASP A 111 -4.70 6.67 -2.16
CA ASP A 111 -4.63 5.75 -3.31
C ASP A 111 -4.31 4.31 -2.85
N LEU A 112 -3.33 4.14 -1.96
CA LEU A 112 -2.99 2.84 -1.37
C LEU A 112 -4.18 2.21 -0.61
N LEU A 113 -4.90 2.99 0.21
CA LEU A 113 -6.09 2.49 0.92
C LEU A 113 -7.20 2.06 -0.05
N THR A 114 -7.38 2.79 -1.15
CA THR A 114 -8.35 2.46 -2.21
C THR A 114 -8.00 1.13 -2.88
N HIS A 115 -6.73 0.92 -3.21
CA HIS A 115 -6.25 -0.33 -3.80
C HIS A 115 -6.30 -1.51 -2.82
N ILE A 116 -6.08 -1.28 -1.52
CA ILE A 116 -6.32 -2.31 -0.50
C ILE A 116 -7.80 -2.74 -0.47
N GLY A 117 -8.72 -1.79 -0.66
CA GLY A 117 -10.15 -2.11 -0.83
C GLY A 117 -10.44 -3.00 -2.04
N GLN A 118 -9.77 -2.74 -3.18
CA GLN A 118 -9.88 -3.59 -4.37
C GLN A 118 -9.32 -4.99 -4.13
N LEU A 119 -8.16 -5.10 -3.49
CA LEU A 119 -7.58 -6.40 -3.10
C LEU A 119 -8.51 -7.17 -2.17
N ALA A 120 -9.15 -6.49 -1.21
CA ALA A 120 -10.12 -7.10 -0.31
C ALA A 120 -11.35 -7.66 -1.05
N MET A 121 -11.88 -6.91 -2.02
CA MET A 121 -12.97 -7.37 -2.87
C MET A 121 -12.55 -8.59 -3.70
N LEU A 122 -11.35 -8.55 -4.30
CA LEU A 122 -10.82 -9.66 -5.09
C LEU A 122 -10.58 -10.91 -4.25
N GLN A 123 -10.13 -10.78 -3.00
CA GLN A 123 -10.01 -11.91 -2.06
C GLN A 123 -11.34 -12.63 -1.88
N GLY A 124 -12.43 -11.88 -1.66
CA GLY A 124 -13.77 -12.44 -1.55
C GLY A 124 -14.22 -13.15 -2.83
N LEU A 125 -13.99 -12.54 -4.00
CA LEU A 125 -14.35 -13.11 -5.31
C LEU A 125 -13.50 -14.34 -5.68
N TYR A 126 -12.27 -14.42 -5.17
CA TYR A 126 -11.40 -15.59 -5.30
C TYR A 126 -11.83 -16.76 -4.39
N GLY A 127 -12.78 -16.53 -3.47
CA GLY A 127 -13.23 -17.52 -2.50
C GLY A 127 -12.47 -17.50 -1.17
N ASN A 128 -11.63 -16.49 -0.94
CA ASN A 128 -10.85 -16.31 0.28
C ASN A 128 -11.41 -15.14 1.10
N ALA A 129 -12.59 -15.34 1.70
CA ALA A 129 -13.27 -14.31 2.45
C ALA A 129 -12.42 -13.83 3.65
N ILE A 130 -12.23 -12.51 3.75
CA ILE A 130 -11.49 -11.90 4.85
C ILE A 130 -12.35 -11.92 6.12
N PRO A 131 -11.85 -12.40 7.26
CA PRO A 131 -12.59 -12.42 8.51
C PRO A 131 -13.06 -11.03 8.96
N ALA A 132 -14.26 -10.98 9.56
CA ALA A 132 -14.78 -9.80 10.21
C ALA A 132 -13.90 -9.39 11.41
N GLU A 133 -13.88 -8.09 11.73
CA GLU A 133 -13.17 -7.54 12.88
C GLU A 133 -13.88 -6.31 13.39
N ASP A 134 -13.72 -6.03 14.69
CA ASP A 134 -14.16 -4.80 15.31
C ASP A 134 -13.11 -3.68 15.10
N PHE A 135 -13.39 -2.78 14.16
CA PHE A 135 -12.52 -1.65 13.84
C PHE A 135 -12.52 -0.54 14.91
N SER A 136 -13.32 -0.63 15.96
CA SER A 136 -13.22 0.29 17.11
C SER A 136 -12.01 -0.02 18.01
N LYS A 137 -11.41 -1.21 17.86
CA LYS A 137 -10.25 -1.67 18.61
C LYS A 137 -9.21 -2.31 17.67
N PRO A 138 -8.68 -1.56 16.71
CA PRO A 138 -7.70 -2.11 15.78
C PRO A 138 -6.44 -2.50 16.55
N VAL A 139 -5.89 -3.68 16.25
CA VAL A 139 -4.56 -4.05 16.73
C VAL A 139 -3.55 -3.37 15.81
N ILE A 140 -3.01 -2.23 16.26
CA ILE A 140 -2.00 -1.44 15.55
C ILE A 140 -0.60 -1.81 16.02
#